data_AF-A0AAE2DY12-F1
#
_entry.id   AF-A0AAE2DY12-F1
#
_cell.length_a   1.000
_cell.length_b   1.000
_cell.length_c   1.000
_cell.angle_alpha   90.00
_cell.angle_beta   90.00
_cell.angle_gamma   90.00
#
_symmetry.space_group_name_H-M   'P 1'
#
loop_
_entity.id
_entity.type
_entity.pdbx_description
1 polymer ?
#
loop_
_entity_poly.entity_id
_entity_poly.type
_entity_poly.pdbx_seq_one_letter_code
_entity_poly.pdbx_strand_id
1 'polypeptide(L)'
;MQQQREPSASESYFWPSVLAIVLHVLVFGMLFVSFAFTPELPPAKPIVQATLYQLKSKSPATTQTNQKIAGEAKKTAARQTEVEQLEQKKIEQEAVKAAEQKKEEAAQKAEEAKKADEAKKADEAKKADEAKKADDAKKAEAKKAEEKQLADIAKKKAEDEAKKAAEEEAKKAAAEEAKKKIVEDAKKKAAEDAKKKAEAEEAKKKVAEDAKKKAAADAAKKKAQDAARKSAEDKKAQALAELLSDKTDRAATKADELGDSVAGDFDDLIRLRVSEGWNLPPSARKGMKVELRISMLPDGTVTGATVTKSSGDAPFDASAVAAVKNIGRLTEMQGLSPADFAPYRSFKMTFNPEDLGL
;
A
#
# COMPACT_ATOMS: atom_id res chain seq x y z
N MET A 1 -56.02 3.23 -28.72
CA MET A 1 -54.88 2.39 -28.29
C MET A 1 -53.62 3.00 -28.85
N GLN A 2 -52.86 3.74 -28.04
CA GLN A 2 -51.57 4.28 -28.47
C GLN A 2 -50.50 3.24 -28.13
N GLN A 3 -49.86 2.68 -29.16
CA GLN A 3 -48.74 1.77 -28.99
C GLN A 3 -47.54 2.58 -28.49
N GLN A 4 -47.18 2.42 -27.22
CA GLN A 4 -45.90 2.86 -26.70
C GLN A 4 -44.82 1.94 -27.28
N ARG A 5 -43.97 2.48 -28.15
CA ARG A 5 -42.71 1.81 -28.55
C ARG A 5 -41.75 1.92 -27.38
N GLU A 6 -41.45 0.79 -26.74
CA GLU A 6 -40.30 0.73 -25.84
C GLU A 6 -39.02 0.81 -26.69
N PRO A 7 -38.13 1.77 -26.44
CA PRO A 7 -36.85 1.83 -27.15
C PRO A 7 -36.00 0.65 -26.71
N SER A 8 -35.41 -0.04 -27.69
CA SER A 8 -34.50 -1.16 -27.43
C SER A 8 -33.30 -0.69 -26.58
N ALA A 9 -32.77 -1.55 -25.71
CA ALA A 9 -31.67 -1.19 -24.80
C ALA A 9 -30.46 -0.55 -25.52
N SER A 10 -30.25 -0.87 -26.81
CA SER A 10 -29.25 -0.24 -27.68
C SER A 10 -29.51 1.23 -28.02
N GLU A 11 -30.76 1.69 -28.10
CA GLU A 11 -31.09 3.11 -28.37
C GLU A 11 -30.88 3.99 -27.14
N SER A 12 -31.01 3.43 -25.93
CA SER A 12 -30.89 4.19 -24.67
C SER A 12 -29.47 4.69 -24.38
N TYR A 13 -28.43 3.96 -24.83
CA TYR A 13 -27.02 4.32 -24.62
C TYR A 13 -26.33 4.89 -25.87
N PHE A 14 -26.92 4.71 -27.05
CA PHE A 14 -26.35 5.23 -28.30
C PHE A 14 -26.34 6.77 -28.32
N TRP A 15 -27.46 7.41 -27.99
CA TRP A 15 -27.57 8.86 -27.99
C TRP A 15 -26.67 9.56 -26.95
N PRO A 16 -26.60 9.08 -25.69
CA PRO A 16 -25.65 9.61 -24.70
C PRO A 16 -24.18 9.43 -25.12
N SER A 17 -23.83 8.30 -25.73
CA SER A 17 -22.46 8.03 -26.18
C SER A 17 -22.05 8.94 -27.33
N VAL A 18 -22.94 9.21 -28.28
CA VAL A 18 -22.71 10.15 -29.37
C VAL A 18 -22.55 11.59 -28.84
N LEU A 19 -23.41 12.02 -27.90
CA LEU A 19 -23.29 13.33 -27.25
C LEU A 19 -21.97 13.48 -26.50
N ALA A 20 -21.52 12.44 -25.79
CA ALA A 20 -20.25 12.45 -25.09
C ALA A 20 -19.08 12.60 -26.06
N ILE A 21 -19.08 11.86 -27.19
CA ILE A 21 -18.01 11.96 -28.20
C ILE A 21 -17.99 13.37 -28.82
N VAL A 22 -19.16 13.95 -29.15
CA VAL A 22 -19.26 15.31 -29.68
C VAL A 22 -18.72 16.35 -28.67
N LEU A 23 -19.03 16.21 -27.39
CA LEU A 23 -18.51 17.08 -26.34
C LEU A 23 -16.97 17.02 -26.27
N HIS A 24 -16.40 15.81 -26.32
CA HIS A 24 -14.95 15.65 -26.26
C HIS A 24 -14.25 16.24 -27.48
N VAL A 25 -14.82 16.09 -28.69
CA VAL A 25 -14.31 16.72 -29.91
C VAL A 25 -14.36 18.25 -29.81
N LEU A 26 -15.42 18.81 -29.21
CA LEU A 26 -15.56 20.26 -29.01
C LEU A 26 -14.50 20.79 -28.01
N VAL A 27 -14.30 20.11 -26.89
CA VAL A 27 -13.25 20.46 -25.91
C VAL A 27 -11.86 20.39 -26.54
N PHE A 28 -11.58 19.36 -27.35
CA PHE A 28 -10.30 19.22 -28.03
C PHE A 28 -10.08 20.30 -29.09
N GLY A 29 -11.14 20.69 -29.82
CA GLY A 29 -11.10 21.82 -30.76
C GLY A 29 -10.83 23.16 -30.07
N MET A 30 -11.46 23.41 -28.91
CA MET A 30 -11.25 24.64 -28.15
C MET A 30 -9.81 24.77 -27.63
N LEU A 31 -9.19 23.64 -27.24
CA LEU A 31 -7.79 23.59 -26.80
C LEU A 31 -6.82 23.97 -27.93
N PHE A 32 -7.09 23.53 -29.16
CA PHE A 32 -6.27 23.85 -30.33
C PHE A 32 -6.41 25.31 -30.80
N VAL A 33 -7.61 25.90 -30.70
CA VAL A 33 -7.81 27.33 -30.99
C VAL A 33 -7.08 28.21 -29.97
N SER A 34 -7.01 27.80 -28.71
CA SER A 34 -6.30 28.56 -27.68
C SER A 34 -4.77 28.56 -27.87
N PHE A 35 -4.21 27.55 -28.53
CA PHE A 35 -2.77 27.49 -28.82
C PHE A 35 -2.37 28.41 -30.00
N ALA A 36 -3.29 28.59 -30.97
CA ALA A 36 -3.08 29.45 -32.13
C ALA A 36 -3.21 30.96 -31.82
N PHE A 37 -3.64 31.33 -30.60
CA PHE A 37 -3.80 32.72 -30.14
C PHE A 37 -2.89 33.04 -28.95
N THR A 38 -1.63 32.61 -29.01
CA THR A 38 -0.60 33.06 -28.06
C THR A 38 -0.04 34.40 -28.56
N PRO A 39 -0.16 35.51 -27.79
CA PRO A 39 0.44 36.78 -28.18
C PRO A 39 1.96 36.63 -28.25
N GLU A 40 2.52 36.90 -29.42
CA GLU A 40 3.94 36.85 -29.72
C GLU A 40 4.73 37.68 -28.70
N LEU A 41 5.64 37.03 -27.96
CA LEU A 41 6.54 37.67 -27.02
C LEU A 41 7.40 38.69 -27.77
N PRO A 42 7.52 39.94 -27.30
CA PRO A 42 8.31 40.95 -28.00
C PRO A 42 9.77 40.49 -28.14
N PRO A 43 10.43 40.75 -29.29
CA PRO A 43 11.78 40.29 -29.54
C PRO A 43 12.74 40.83 -28.47
N ALA A 44 13.56 39.92 -27.92
CA ALA A 44 14.57 40.26 -26.93
C ALA A 44 15.49 41.37 -27.47
N LYS A 45 15.48 42.52 -26.79
CA LYS A 45 16.26 43.69 -27.19
C LYS A 45 17.75 43.34 -27.17
N PRO A 46 18.53 43.71 -28.21
CA PRO A 46 19.95 43.41 -28.23
C PRO A 46 20.68 44.20 -27.13
N ILE A 47 21.49 43.47 -26.37
CA ILE A 47 22.49 43.99 -25.42
C ILE A 47 23.46 44.92 -26.14
N VAL A 48 23.30 46.23 -25.91
CA VAL A 48 24.21 47.26 -26.38
C VAL A 48 25.49 47.20 -25.55
N GLN A 49 26.62 46.87 -26.19
CA GLN A 49 27.95 47.05 -25.63
C GLN A 49 28.24 48.54 -25.50
N ALA A 50 28.19 49.08 -24.28
CA ALA A 50 28.52 50.47 -24.02
C ALA A 50 30.04 50.65 -24.14
N THR A 51 30.50 51.11 -25.31
CA THR A 51 31.83 51.73 -25.44
C THR A 51 31.83 53.03 -24.66
N LEU A 52 32.61 53.09 -23.60
CA LEU A 52 32.78 54.26 -22.73
C LEU A 52 33.50 55.38 -23.50
N TYR A 53 32.76 56.31 -24.09
CA TYR A 53 33.33 57.56 -24.58
C TYR A 53 33.50 58.50 -23.38
N GLN A 54 34.76 58.79 -23.03
CA GLN A 54 35.09 59.83 -22.05
C GLN A 54 34.73 61.21 -22.62
N LEU A 55 33.58 61.76 -22.20
CA LEU A 55 33.33 63.18 -22.34
C LEU A 55 33.93 63.92 -21.14
N LYS A 56 35.07 64.55 -21.41
CA LYS A 56 35.73 65.55 -20.60
C LYS A 56 35.01 66.89 -20.78
N SER A 57 34.19 67.33 -19.82
CA SER A 57 33.89 68.76 -19.60
C SER A 57 33.06 69.03 -18.34
N LYS A 58 33.77 69.40 -17.26
CA LYS A 58 33.61 70.64 -16.48
C LYS A 58 32.16 71.10 -16.16
N SER A 59 31.71 70.91 -14.92
CA SER A 59 30.82 71.82 -14.14
C SER A 59 30.60 71.33 -12.70
N PRO A 60 30.78 72.14 -11.64
CA PRO A 60 30.54 71.73 -10.25
C PRO A 60 29.20 72.27 -9.75
N ALA A 61 28.11 71.51 -9.88
CA ALA A 61 26.88 71.73 -9.12
C ALA A 61 25.90 70.58 -9.38
N THR A 62 25.81 69.58 -8.50
CA THR A 62 24.65 68.70 -8.25
C THR A 62 25.03 67.63 -7.21
N THR A 63 24.72 67.88 -5.93
CA THR A 63 24.88 66.91 -4.82
C THR A 63 23.58 66.65 -4.06
N GLN A 64 22.42 66.77 -4.72
CA GLN A 64 21.11 66.47 -4.12
C GLN A 64 20.25 65.47 -4.92
N THR A 65 20.58 65.18 -6.19
CA THR A 65 19.71 64.35 -7.05
C THR A 65 20.09 62.85 -7.07
N ASN A 66 21.29 62.47 -6.62
CA ASN A 66 21.78 61.09 -6.70
C ASN A 66 21.27 60.13 -5.60
N GLN A 67 20.83 60.65 -4.44
CA GLN A 67 20.32 59.77 -3.36
C GLN A 67 18.87 59.30 -3.61
N LYS A 68 18.07 60.04 -4.38
CA LYS A 68 16.67 59.67 -4.67
C LYS A 68 16.60 58.52 -5.70
N ILE A 69 17.50 58.50 -6.67
CA ILE A 69 17.56 57.49 -7.74
C ILE A 69 18.12 56.14 -7.22
N ALA A 70 19.07 56.16 -6.27
CA ALA A 70 19.61 54.95 -5.66
C ALA A 70 18.62 54.25 -4.69
N GLY A 71 17.69 55.00 -4.08
CA GLY A 71 16.65 54.47 -3.20
C GLY A 71 15.54 53.73 -3.93
N GLU A 72 15.12 54.23 -5.10
CA GLU A 72 14.07 53.60 -5.91
C GLU A 72 14.56 52.31 -6.59
N ALA A 73 15.82 52.26 -7.03
CA ALA A 73 16.44 51.05 -7.59
C ALA A 73 16.58 49.90 -6.58
N LYS A 74 16.81 50.20 -5.30
CA LYS A 74 16.83 49.18 -4.24
C LYS A 74 15.43 48.68 -3.87
N LYS A 75 14.41 49.52 -4.01
CA LYS A 75 13.01 49.18 -3.70
C LYS A 75 12.38 48.29 -4.77
N THR A 76 12.77 48.43 -6.04
CA THR A 76 12.35 47.54 -7.13
C THR A 76 13.08 46.20 -7.09
N ALA A 77 14.38 46.17 -6.79
CA ALA A 77 15.14 44.93 -6.63
C ALA A 77 14.61 44.07 -5.46
N ALA A 78 14.28 44.68 -4.32
CA ALA A 78 13.71 43.96 -3.17
C ALA A 78 12.32 43.35 -3.50
N ARG A 79 11.48 44.06 -4.27
CA ARG A 79 10.19 43.55 -4.73
C ARG A 79 10.32 42.37 -5.69
N GLN A 80 11.33 42.36 -6.56
CA GLN A 80 11.58 41.24 -7.48
C GLN A 80 11.99 39.97 -6.72
N THR A 81 12.87 40.09 -5.71
CA THR A 81 13.25 38.94 -4.86
C THR A 81 12.10 38.39 -4.00
N GLU A 82 11.15 39.23 -3.59
CA GLU A 82 9.98 38.79 -2.83
C GLU A 82 8.98 38.03 -3.70
N VAL A 83 8.79 38.48 -4.95
CA VAL A 83 7.94 37.78 -5.93
C VAL A 83 8.53 36.42 -6.29
N GLU A 84 9.85 36.32 -6.51
CA GLU A 84 10.53 35.06 -6.82
C GLU A 84 10.46 34.05 -5.66
N GLN A 85 10.61 34.51 -4.42
CA GLN A 85 10.45 33.65 -3.24
C GLN A 85 9.01 33.15 -3.05
N LEU A 86 8.00 33.97 -3.36
CA LEU A 86 6.60 33.56 -3.32
C LEU A 86 6.28 32.53 -4.42
N GLU A 87 6.85 32.69 -5.62
CA GLU A 87 6.72 31.72 -6.70
C GLU A 87 7.37 30.38 -6.34
N GLN A 88 8.57 30.42 -5.77
CA GLN A 88 9.30 29.23 -5.35
C GLN A 88 8.57 28.46 -4.23
N LYS A 89 7.99 29.19 -3.27
CA LYS A 89 7.14 28.61 -2.22
C LYS A 89 5.85 28.02 -2.76
N LYS A 90 5.28 28.61 -3.82
CA LYS A 90 4.06 28.10 -4.47
C LYS A 90 4.35 26.79 -5.23
N ILE A 91 5.49 26.72 -5.92
CA ILE A 91 5.96 25.50 -6.60
C ILE A 91 6.24 24.38 -5.58
N GLU A 92 6.88 24.70 -4.45
CA GLU A 92 7.15 23.73 -3.39
C GLU A 92 5.84 23.23 -2.74
N GLN A 93 4.89 24.13 -2.49
CA GLN A 93 3.57 23.75 -1.95
C GLN A 93 2.74 22.91 -2.94
N GLU A 94 2.87 23.17 -4.24
CA GLU A 94 2.24 22.37 -5.30
C GLU A 94 2.90 20.98 -5.43
N ALA A 95 4.22 20.90 -5.27
CA ALA A 95 4.95 19.63 -5.23
C ALA A 95 4.57 18.77 -4.01
N VAL A 96 4.40 19.38 -2.83
CA VAL A 96 3.92 18.69 -1.62
C VAL A 96 2.49 18.17 -1.81
N LYS A 97 1.59 18.99 -2.35
CA LYS A 97 0.22 18.55 -2.67
C LYS A 97 0.17 17.42 -3.70
N ALA A 98 1.02 17.47 -4.74
CA ALA A 98 1.11 16.40 -5.73
C ALA A 98 1.68 15.10 -5.12
N ALA A 99 2.61 15.19 -4.18
CA ALA A 99 3.14 14.03 -3.45
C ALA A 99 2.09 13.42 -2.52
N GLU A 100 1.31 14.25 -1.82
CA GLU A 100 0.22 13.82 -0.94
C GLU A 100 -0.88 13.11 -1.74
N GLN A 101 -1.32 13.69 -2.86
CA GLN A 101 -2.30 13.06 -3.76
C GLN A 101 -1.82 11.71 -4.32
N LYS A 102 -0.54 11.60 -4.70
CA LYS A 102 0.02 10.31 -5.15
C LYS A 102 0.05 9.27 -4.03
N LYS A 103 0.31 9.68 -2.78
CA LYS A 103 0.30 8.78 -1.62
C LYS A 103 -1.12 8.30 -1.31
N GLU A 104 -2.11 9.18 -1.43
CA GLU A 104 -3.53 8.86 -1.23
C GLU A 104 -4.06 7.93 -2.32
N GLU A 105 -3.72 8.17 -3.60
CA GLU A 105 -4.09 7.28 -4.71
C GLU A 105 -3.44 5.90 -4.58
N ALA A 106 -2.18 5.84 -4.12
CA ALA A 106 -1.49 4.57 -3.86
C ALA A 106 -2.13 3.80 -2.70
N ALA A 107 -2.56 4.49 -1.64
CA ALA A 107 -3.27 3.88 -0.52
C ALA A 107 -4.64 3.32 -0.94
N GLN A 108 -5.39 4.07 -1.76
CA GLN A 108 -6.69 3.61 -2.28
C GLN A 108 -6.54 2.38 -3.19
N LYS A 109 -5.56 2.37 -4.10
CA LYS A 109 -5.26 1.19 -4.93
C LYS A 109 -4.84 -0.03 -4.10
N ALA A 110 -4.11 0.17 -3.01
CA ALA A 110 -3.71 -0.92 -2.12
C ALA A 110 -4.91 -1.49 -1.34
N GLU A 111 -5.82 -0.63 -0.88
CA GLU A 111 -7.06 -1.06 -0.20
C GLU A 111 -8.01 -1.80 -1.17
N GLU A 112 -8.16 -1.31 -2.40
CA GLU A 112 -8.96 -1.96 -3.44
C GLU A 112 -8.38 -3.34 -3.82
N ALA A 113 -7.05 -3.45 -3.94
CA ALA A 113 -6.39 -4.73 -4.19
C ALA A 113 -6.59 -5.73 -3.03
N LYS A 114 -6.57 -5.27 -1.77
CA LYS A 114 -6.85 -6.13 -0.60
C LYS A 114 -8.30 -6.61 -0.59
N LYS A 115 -9.28 -5.73 -0.86
CA LYS A 115 -10.70 -6.11 -0.98
C LYS A 115 -10.93 -7.10 -2.12
N ALA A 116 -10.22 -6.96 -3.24
CA ALA A 116 -10.31 -7.90 -4.36
C ALA A 116 -9.70 -9.28 -4.04
N ASP A 117 -8.59 -9.36 -3.30
CA ASP A 117 -8.00 -10.64 -2.88
C ASP A 117 -8.89 -11.36 -1.84
N GLU A 118 -9.46 -10.60 -0.90
CA GLU A 118 -10.37 -11.13 0.11
C GLU A 118 -11.67 -11.67 -0.51
N ALA A 119 -12.23 -10.95 -1.49
CA ALA A 119 -13.40 -11.42 -2.25
C ALA A 119 -13.09 -12.71 -3.03
N LYS A 120 -11.90 -12.83 -3.64
CA LYS A 120 -11.50 -14.06 -4.35
C LYS A 120 -11.32 -15.24 -3.40
N LYS A 121 -10.71 -15.05 -2.23
CA LYS A 121 -10.60 -16.10 -1.20
C LYS A 121 -11.94 -16.54 -0.67
N ALA A 122 -12.88 -15.62 -0.47
CA ALA A 122 -14.22 -15.95 -0.04
C ALA A 122 -14.99 -16.78 -1.09
N ASP A 123 -14.85 -16.46 -2.38
CA ASP A 123 -15.48 -17.23 -3.47
C ASP A 123 -14.87 -18.63 -3.62
N GLU A 124 -13.54 -18.74 -3.49
CA GLU A 124 -12.83 -20.02 -3.55
C GLU A 124 -13.17 -20.93 -2.37
N ALA A 125 -13.30 -20.37 -1.15
CA ALA A 125 -13.75 -21.10 0.02
C ALA A 125 -15.19 -21.62 -0.11
N LYS A 126 -16.11 -20.82 -0.69
CA LYS A 126 -17.48 -21.25 -0.96
C LYS A 126 -17.53 -22.39 -1.97
N LYS A 127 -16.77 -22.31 -3.07
CA LYS A 127 -16.68 -23.40 -4.07
C LYS A 127 -16.10 -24.69 -3.48
N ALA A 128 -15.11 -24.59 -2.58
CA ALA A 128 -14.54 -25.75 -1.90
C ALA A 128 -15.53 -26.42 -0.94
N ASP A 129 -16.33 -25.63 -0.20
CA ASP A 129 -17.38 -26.16 0.70
C ASP A 129 -18.52 -26.83 -0.09
N GLU A 130 -18.93 -26.23 -1.20
CA GLU A 130 -19.95 -26.79 -2.09
C GLU A 130 -19.49 -28.10 -2.76
N ALA A 131 -18.23 -28.17 -3.19
CA ALA A 131 -17.65 -29.40 -3.73
C ALA A 131 -17.57 -30.54 -2.70
N LYS A 132 -17.25 -30.23 -1.43
CA LYS A 132 -17.24 -31.24 -0.35
C LYS A 132 -18.64 -31.75 -0.03
N LYS A 133 -19.63 -30.86 0.05
CA LYS A 133 -21.03 -31.27 0.27
C LYS A 133 -21.56 -32.15 -0.87
N ALA A 134 -21.17 -31.87 -2.11
CA ALA A 134 -21.54 -32.71 -3.26
C ALA A 134 -20.88 -34.10 -3.23
N ASP A 135 -19.63 -34.21 -2.76
CA ASP A 135 -18.94 -35.50 -2.62
C ASP A 135 -19.50 -36.35 -1.47
N ASP A 136 -19.75 -35.74 -0.31
CA ASP A 136 -20.38 -36.41 0.84
C ASP A 136 -21.81 -36.89 0.51
N ALA A 137 -22.59 -36.12 -0.25
CA ALA A 137 -23.91 -36.53 -0.71
C ALA A 137 -23.86 -37.77 -1.62
N LYS A 138 -22.93 -37.79 -2.59
CA LYS A 138 -22.75 -38.95 -3.49
C LYS A 138 -22.28 -40.19 -2.73
N LYS A 139 -21.41 -40.03 -1.74
CA LYS A 139 -20.91 -41.13 -0.92
C LYS A 139 -21.99 -41.71 0.01
N ALA A 140 -22.88 -40.86 0.53
CA ALA A 140 -24.03 -41.30 1.32
C ALA A 140 -25.06 -42.07 0.46
N GLU A 141 -25.28 -41.63 -0.77
CA GLU A 141 -26.18 -42.32 -1.72
C GLU A 141 -25.62 -43.69 -2.14
N ALA A 142 -24.32 -43.77 -2.42
CA ALA A 142 -23.64 -45.02 -2.76
C ALA A 142 -23.71 -46.06 -1.61
N LYS A 143 -23.51 -45.63 -0.36
CA LYS A 143 -23.64 -46.53 0.81
C LYS A 143 -25.06 -47.07 0.99
N LYS A 144 -26.07 -46.23 0.80
CA LYS A 144 -27.48 -46.67 0.88
C LYS A 144 -27.85 -47.65 -0.24
N ALA A 145 -27.26 -47.50 -1.43
CA ALA A 145 -27.45 -48.43 -2.53
C ALA A 145 -26.80 -49.79 -2.25
N GLU A 146 -25.58 -49.80 -1.69
CA GLU A 146 -24.86 -51.02 -1.33
C GLU A 146 -25.55 -51.80 -0.20
N GLU A 147 -26.03 -51.09 0.83
CA GLU A 147 -26.77 -51.71 1.95
C GLU A 147 -28.09 -52.37 1.48
N LYS A 148 -28.81 -51.73 0.55
CA LYS A 148 -30.00 -52.33 -0.07
C LYS A 148 -29.67 -53.60 -0.86
N GLN A 149 -28.56 -53.62 -1.61
CA GLN A 149 -28.17 -54.81 -2.37
C GLN A 149 -27.77 -55.96 -1.44
N LEU A 150 -27.05 -55.68 -0.35
CA LEU A 150 -26.70 -56.68 0.65
C LEU A 150 -27.94 -57.27 1.35
N ALA A 151 -28.93 -56.43 1.65
CA ALA A 151 -30.21 -56.87 2.22
C ALA A 151 -31.02 -57.76 1.26
N ASP A 152 -31.06 -57.43 -0.04
CA ASP A 152 -31.75 -58.24 -1.06
C ASP A 152 -31.07 -59.61 -1.25
N ILE A 153 -29.74 -59.64 -1.26
CA ILE A 153 -28.95 -60.87 -1.35
C ILE A 153 -29.15 -61.75 -0.11
N ALA A 154 -29.19 -61.16 1.10
CA ALA A 154 -29.45 -61.89 2.33
C ALA A 154 -30.87 -62.49 2.36
N LYS A 155 -31.87 -61.71 1.91
CA LYS A 155 -33.27 -62.18 1.82
C LYS A 155 -33.42 -63.32 0.82
N LYS A 156 -32.74 -63.23 -0.33
CA LYS A 156 -32.76 -64.26 -1.37
C LYS A 156 -32.05 -65.56 -0.92
N LYS A 157 -30.97 -65.46 -0.14
CA LYS A 157 -30.32 -66.64 0.48
C LYS A 157 -31.22 -67.31 1.53
N ALA A 158 -31.91 -66.53 2.37
CA ALA A 158 -32.81 -67.07 3.37
C ALA A 158 -34.02 -67.79 2.74
N GLU A 159 -34.51 -67.31 1.60
CA GLU A 159 -35.63 -67.93 0.88
C GLU A 159 -35.22 -69.24 0.17
N ASP A 160 -34.00 -69.33 -0.34
CA ASP A 160 -33.45 -70.55 -0.97
C ASP A 160 -33.16 -71.65 0.08
N GLU A 161 -32.70 -71.26 1.27
CA GLU A 161 -32.45 -72.17 2.39
C GLU A 161 -33.76 -72.70 3.01
N ALA A 162 -34.81 -71.87 3.09
CA ALA A 162 -36.15 -72.29 3.51
C ALA A 162 -36.80 -73.27 2.50
N LYS A 163 -36.55 -73.11 1.19
CA LYS A 163 -37.02 -74.06 0.17
C LYS A 163 -36.28 -75.40 0.22
N LYS A 164 -34.98 -75.41 0.51
CA LYS A 164 -34.21 -76.66 0.65
C LYS A 164 -34.55 -77.44 1.92
N ALA A 165 -34.83 -76.75 3.03
CA ALA A 165 -35.29 -77.41 4.26
C ALA A 165 -36.68 -78.07 4.09
N ALA A 166 -37.59 -77.46 3.32
CA ALA A 166 -38.89 -78.04 3.01
C ALA A 166 -38.83 -79.24 2.04
N GLU A 167 -37.81 -79.33 1.17
CA GLU A 167 -37.62 -80.46 0.25
C GLU A 167 -36.89 -81.65 0.90
N GLU A 168 -36.06 -81.43 1.93
CA GLU A 168 -35.34 -82.49 2.63
C GLU A 168 -36.21 -83.26 3.64
N GLU A 169 -37.25 -82.62 4.22
CA GLU A 169 -38.17 -83.28 5.15
C GLU A 169 -39.16 -84.23 4.42
N ALA A 170 -39.44 -84.02 3.13
CA ALA A 170 -40.32 -84.87 2.33
C ALA A 170 -39.61 -86.12 1.74
N LYS A 171 -38.27 -86.20 1.78
CA LYS A 171 -37.50 -87.32 1.18
C LYS A 171 -36.87 -88.29 2.18
N LYS A 172 -37.00 -88.04 3.49
CA LYS A 172 -36.45 -88.89 4.56
C LYS A 172 -37.43 -89.92 5.16
N ALA A 173 -38.59 -90.15 4.54
CA ALA A 173 -39.55 -91.17 5.00
C ALA A 173 -39.62 -92.45 4.15
N ALA A 174 -38.76 -92.67 3.14
CA ALA A 174 -38.99 -93.78 2.19
C ALA A 174 -37.78 -94.54 1.63
N ALA A 175 -36.54 -94.37 2.09
CA ALA A 175 -35.41 -95.06 1.43
C ALA A 175 -34.20 -95.36 2.33
N GLU A 176 -34.45 -95.87 3.54
CA GLU A 176 -33.42 -96.48 4.38
C GLU A 176 -33.42 -98.02 4.29
N GLU A 177 -33.43 -98.59 3.09
CA GLU A 177 -32.97 -99.95 2.91
C GLU A 177 -32.49 -100.15 1.45
N ALA A 178 -31.27 -100.66 1.30
CA ALA A 178 -30.68 -101.14 0.04
C ALA A 178 -30.31 -100.09 -1.04
N LYS A 179 -29.06 -99.59 -0.97
CA LYS A 179 -27.98 -99.92 -1.95
C LYS A 179 -26.83 -98.91 -1.88
N LYS A 180 -25.98 -99.12 -0.87
CA LYS A 180 -24.54 -98.88 -1.00
C LYS A 180 -23.96 -99.87 -2.03
N LYS A 181 -23.00 -99.39 -2.82
CA LYS A 181 -22.14 -100.06 -3.82
C LYS A 181 -22.58 -99.87 -5.28
N ILE A 182 -21.64 -99.32 -6.09
CA ILE A 182 -21.71 -98.97 -7.52
C ILE A 182 -22.45 -97.64 -7.72
N VAL A 183 -21.83 -96.47 -7.86
CA VAL A 183 -20.98 -95.98 -8.98
C VAL A 183 -20.04 -94.90 -8.42
N GLU A 184 -18.81 -95.29 -8.09
CA GLU A 184 -17.73 -94.38 -7.68
C GLU A 184 -16.54 -94.49 -8.65
N ASP A 185 -16.79 -94.62 -9.96
CA ASP A 185 -15.70 -94.68 -10.95
C ASP A 185 -16.12 -94.24 -12.36
N ALA A 186 -16.74 -93.05 -12.49
CA ALA A 186 -17.07 -92.51 -13.83
C ALA A 186 -17.27 -90.98 -13.88
N LYS A 187 -16.59 -90.19 -13.03
CA LYS A 187 -16.71 -88.72 -13.10
C LYS A 187 -15.39 -87.97 -12.85
N LYS A 188 -14.27 -88.56 -13.27
CA LYS A 188 -12.96 -87.90 -13.40
C LYS A 188 -12.41 -88.05 -14.83
N LYS A 189 -13.01 -87.37 -15.82
CA LYS A 189 -12.35 -87.10 -17.11
C LYS A 189 -12.95 -86.00 -17.99
N ALA A 190 -13.77 -85.09 -17.46
CA ALA A 190 -14.41 -84.04 -18.27
C ALA A 190 -14.47 -82.66 -17.57
N ALA A 191 -13.42 -82.27 -16.84
CA ALA A 191 -13.37 -80.97 -16.17
C ALA A 191 -12.00 -80.28 -16.23
N GLU A 192 -11.10 -80.68 -17.14
CA GLU A 192 -9.74 -80.12 -17.21
C GLU A 192 -9.44 -79.33 -18.49
N ASP A 193 -10.37 -79.16 -19.43
CA ASP A 193 -10.12 -78.38 -20.66
C ASP A 193 -10.81 -77.00 -20.67
N ALA A 194 -11.74 -76.74 -19.74
CA ALA A 194 -12.41 -75.44 -19.62
C ALA A 194 -11.69 -74.42 -18.71
N LYS A 195 -10.60 -74.82 -18.04
CA LYS A 195 -9.89 -73.97 -17.06
C LYS A 195 -8.72 -73.16 -17.66
N LYS A 196 -8.23 -73.52 -18.86
CA LYS A 196 -7.06 -72.86 -19.48
C LYS A 196 -7.36 -71.68 -20.43
N LYS A 197 -8.63 -71.35 -20.69
CA LYS A 197 -9.00 -70.17 -21.50
C LYS A 197 -9.50 -68.96 -20.69
N ALA A 198 -9.79 -69.13 -19.39
CA ALA A 198 -10.25 -68.03 -18.53
C ALA A 198 -9.10 -67.30 -17.79
N GLU A 199 -7.98 -67.97 -17.53
CA GLU A 199 -6.87 -67.37 -16.77
C GLU A 199 -5.95 -66.45 -17.61
N ALA A 200 -6.04 -66.50 -18.95
CA ALA A 200 -5.19 -65.69 -19.84
C ALA A 200 -5.73 -64.28 -20.13
N GLU A 201 -7.03 -64.02 -19.95
CA GLU A 201 -7.63 -62.68 -20.17
C GLU A 201 -7.66 -61.82 -18.89
N GLU A 202 -7.76 -62.44 -17.72
CA GLU A 202 -7.77 -61.74 -16.43
C GLU A 202 -6.39 -61.16 -16.05
N ALA A 203 -5.30 -61.78 -16.52
CA ALA A 203 -3.93 -61.32 -16.25
C ALA A 203 -3.54 -60.06 -17.04
N LYS A 204 -4.14 -59.78 -18.21
CA LYS A 204 -3.82 -58.59 -19.00
C LYS A 204 -4.60 -57.33 -18.57
N LYS A 205 -5.78 -57.47 -17.95
CA LYS A 205 -6.55 -56.32 -17.42
C LYS A 205 -6.01 -55.77 -16.09
N LYS A 206 -5.43 -56.62 -15.22
CA LYS A 206 -4.88 -56.17 -13.92
C LYS A 206 -3.57 -55.38 -14.04
N VAL A 207 -2.76 -55.64 -15.06
CA VAL A 207 -1.47 -54.92 -15.26
C VAL A 207 -1.65 -53.53 -15.90
N ALA A 208 -2.70 -53.33 -16.70
CA ALA A 208 -2.97 -52.04 -17.34
C ALA A 208 -3.66 -51.02 -16.41
N GLU A 209 -4.44 -51.47 -15.42
CA GLU A 209 -5.14 -50.59 -14.48
C GLU A 209 -4.21 -50.07 -13.36
N ASP A 210 -3.31 -50.91 -12.86
CA ASP A 210 -2.36 -50.55 -11.79
C ASP A 210 -1.31 -49.53 -12.26
N ALA A 211 -0.85 -49.66 -13.52
CA ALA A 211 0.07 -48.71 -14.14
C ALA A 211 -0.56 -47.32 -14.38
N LYS A 212 -1.86 -47.24 -14.74
CA LYS A 212 -2.57 -45.96 -14.91
C LYS A 212 -2.90 -45.29 -13.57
N LYS A 213 -3.24 -46.06 -12.53
CA LYS A 213 -3.48 -45.51 -11.19
C LYS A 213 -2.22 -44.96 -10.53
N LYS A 214 -1.06 -45.60 -10.73
CA LYS A 214 0.21 -45.13 -10.17
C LYS A 214 0.74 -43.85 -10.85
N ALA A 215 0.56 -43.71 -12.17
CA ALA A 215 0.96 -42.51 -12.91
C ALA A 215 0.06 -41.28 -12.61
N ALA A 216 -1.24 -41.49 -12.40
CA ALA A 216 -2.16 -40.40 -12.03
C ALA A 216 -1.94 -39.91 -10.58
N ALA A 217 -1.62 -40.81 -9.65
CA ALA A 217 -1.35 -40.46 -8.25
C ALA A 217 -0.05 -39.64 -8.08
N ASP A 218 1.00 -39.97 -8.82
CA ASP A 218 2.30 -39.27 -8.73
C ASP A 218 2.22 -37.85 -9.33
N ALA A 219 1.51 -37.69 -10.45
CA ALA A 219 1.26 -36.38 -11.07
C ALA A 219 0.37 -35.46 -10.19
N ALA A 220 -0.63 -36.01 -9.51
CA ALA A 220 -1.46 -35.26 -8.57
C ALA A 220 -0.68 -34.83 -7.32
N LYS A 221 0.18 -35.71 -6.78
CA LYS A 221 1.02 -35.41 -5.62
C LYS A 221 2.07 -34.32 -5.93
N LYS A 222 2.68 -34.36 -7.12
CA LYS A 222 3.64 -33.33 -7.56
C LYS A 222 2.99 -31.95 -7.74
N LYS A 223 1.80 -31.88 -8.36
CA LYS A 223 1.06 -30.60 -8.49
C LYS A 223 0.61 -30.05 -7.13
N ALA A 224 0.17 -30.91 -6.21
CA ALA A 224 -0.19 -30.48 -4.86
C ALA A 224 1.01 -29.96 -4.06
N GLN A 225 2.18 -30.58 -4.22
CA GLN A 225 3.40 -30.16 -3.52
C GLN A 225 3.98 -28.85 -4.08
N ASP A 226 3.95 -28.64 -5.40
CA ASP A 226 4.38 -27.37 -6.01
C ASP A 226 3.42 -26.21 -5.63
N ALA A 227 2.12 -26.45 -5.61
CA ALA A 227 1.14 -25.46 -5.14
C ALA A 227 1.29 -25.14 -3.65
N ALA A 228 1.57 -26.15 -2.81
CA ALA A 228 1.86 -25.96 -1.39
C ALA A 228 3.18 -25.21 -1.16
N ARG A 229 4.22 -25.48 -1.96
CA ARG A 229 5.51 -24.78 -1.86
C ARG A 229 5.38 -23.31 -2.27
N LYS A 230 4.71 -23.04 -3.39
CA LYS A 230 4.50 -21.67 -3.89
C LYS A 230 3.68 -20.82 -2.90
N SER A 231 2.58 -21.37 -2.37
CA SER A 231 1.80 -20.66 -1.35
C SER A 231 2.54 -20.48 -0.02
N ALA A 232 3.41 -21.40 0.38
CA ALA A 232 4.25 -21.23 1.56
C ALA A 232 5.33 -20.16 1.35
N GLU A 233 5.86 -20.03 0.13
CA GLU A 233 6.86 -19.02 -0.22
C GLU A 233 6.22 -17.63 -0.33
N ASP A 234 5.05 -17.51 -0.95
CA ASP A 234 4.27 -16.27 -1.01
C ASP A 234 3.85 -15.79 0.38
N LYS A 235 3.42 -16.69 1.27
CA LYS A 235 3.10 -16.36 2.67
C LYS A 235 4.33 -15.89 3.46
N LYS A 236 5.50 -16.49 3.21
CA LYS A 236 6.76 -16.05 3.82
C LYS A 236 7.19 -14.68 3.28
N ALA A 237 7.05 -14.45 1.99
CA ALA A 237 7.35 -13.16 1.37
C ALA A 237 6.42 -12.05 1.89
N GLN A 238 5.12 -12.35 2.05
CA GLN A 238 4.15 -11.42 2.64
C GLN A 238 4.44 -11.14 4.12
N ALA A 239 4.70 -12.17 4.94
CA ALA A 239 5.06 -11.99 6.34
C ALA A 239 6.38 -11.22 6.52
N LEU A 240 7.35 -11.44 5.62
CA LEU A 240 8.60 -10.68 5.60
C LEU A 240 8.33 -9.21 5.23
N ALA A 241 7.55 -8.95 4.18
CA ALA A 241 7.20 -7.59 3.78
C ALA A 241 6.44 -6.83 4.87
N GLU A 242 5.49 -7.48 5.54
CA GLU A 242 4.73 -6.90 6.65
C GLU A 242 5.62 -6.60 7.86
N LEU A 243 6.55 -7.51 8.20
CA LEU A 243 7.50 -7.30 9.29
C LEU A 243 8.50 -6.17 8.99
N LEU A 244 8.94 -6.01 7.74
CA LEU A 244 9.82 -4.91 7.36
C LEU A 244 9.08 -3.58 7.37
N SER A 245 7.86 -3.50 6.82
CA SER A 245 7.06 -2.26 6.81
C SER A 245 6.66 -1.80 8.23
N ASP A 246 6.16 -2.70 9.08
CA ASP A 246 5.80 -2.37 10.48
C ASP A 246 7.02 -1.90 11.28
N LYS A 247 8.20 -2.47 11.01
CA LYS A 247 9.44 -2.06 11.67
C LYS A 247 9.94 -0.70 11.18
N THR A 248 9.78 -0.38 9.90
CA THR A 248 10.16 0.94 9.37
C THR A 248 9.21 2.03 9.85
N ASP A 249 7.91 1.77 9.88
CA ASP A 249 6.92 2.75 10.33
C ASP A 249 7.08 3.01 11.84
N ARG A 250 7.24 1.96 12.66
CA ARG A 250 7.45 2.11 14.11
C ARG A 250 8.81 2.74 14.45
N ALA A 251 9.83 2.56 13.62
CA ALA A 251 11.11 3.23 13.80
C ALA A 251 11.03 4.72 13.44
N ALA A 252 10.29 5.07 12.39
CA ALA A 252 10.04 6.47 12.02
C ALA A 252 9.23 7.21 13.10
N THR A 253 8.12 6.64 13.58
CA THR A 253 7.33 7.28 14.63
C THR A 253 8.10 7.44 15.93
N LYS A 254 8.92 6.44 16.31
CA LYS A 254 9.76 6.54 17.50
C LYS A 254 10.88 7.57 17.34
N ALA A 255 11.43 7.74 16.15
CA ALA A 255 12.42 8.77 15.86
C ALA A 255 11.79 10.17 15.90
N ASP A 256 10.58 10.32 15.37
CA ASP A 256 9.84 11.59 15.40
C ASP A 256 9.42 11.96 16.83
N GLU A 257 8.92 11.01 17.63
CA GLU A 257 8.57 11.24 19.04
C GLU A 257 9.79 11.55 19.92
N LEU A 258 10.92 10.85 19.73
CA LEU A 258 12.16 11.21 20.41
C LEU A 258 12.66 12.57 19.95
N GLY A 259 12.61 12.86 18.65
CA GLY A 259 13.02 14.14 18.08
C GLY A 259 12.24 15.31 18.67
N ASP A 260 10.91 15.19 18.78
CA ASP A 260 10.03 16.26 19.29
C ASP A 260 10.18 16.48 20.80
N SER A 261 10.34 15.41 21.59
CA SER A 261 10.54 15.50 23.05
C SER A 261 11.90 16.10 23.41
N VAL A 262 12.96 15.59 22.78
CA VAL A 262 14.32 16.14 22.86
C VAL A 262 14.28 17.61 22.43
N ALA A 263 13.61 17.91 21.31
CA ALA A 263 13.52 19.26 20.79
C ALA A 263 12.84 20.26 21.74
N GLY A 264 11.71 19.86 22.36
CA GLY A 264 11.00 20.66 23.36
C GLY A 264 11.86 20.96 24.58
N ASP A 265 12.56 19.95 25.10
CA ASP A 265 13.47 20.10 26.25
C ASP A 265 14.58 21.12 25.96
N PHE A 266 15.14 21.11 24.74
CA PHE A 266 16.18 22.06 24.35
C PHE A 266 15.66 23.47 24.09
N ASP A 267 14.49 23.61 23.47
CA ASP A 267 13.90 24.92 23.22
C ASP A 267 13.63 25.64 24.54
N ASP A 268 13.10 24.92 25.54
CA ASP A 268 12.87 25.44 26.88
C ASP A 268 14.18 25.76 27.61
N LEU A 269 15.24 24.94 27.45
CA LEU A 269 16.56 25.23 28.01
C LEU A 269 17.16 26.50 27.39
N ILE A 270 17.04 26.68 26.07
CA ILE A 270 17.50 27.89 25.39
C ILE A 270 16.71 29.10 25.89
N ARG A 271 15.38 29.00 26.03
CA ARG A 271 14.54 30.07 26.58
C ARG A 271 14.97 30.45 27.99
N LEU A 272 15.17 29.46 28.86
CA LEU A 272 15.64 29.66 30.24
C LEU A 272 17.02 30.34 30.27
N ARG A 273 17.96 29.87 29.46
CA ARG A 273 19.31 30.44 29.45
C ARG A 273 19.36 31.84 28.85
N VAL A 274 18.51 32.12 27.85
CA VAL A 274 18.34 33.47 27.33
C VAL A 274 17.76 34.38 28.39
N SER A 275 16.71 33.93 29.11
CA SER A 275 16.06 34.75 30.13
C SER A 275 17.00 35.07 31.30
N GLU A 276 17.84 34.12 31.74
CA GLU A 276 18.90 34.36 32.73
C GLU A 276 19.92 35.43 32.31
N GLY A 277 20.25 35.49 31.02
CA GLY A 277 21.22 36.43 30.45
C GLY A 277 20.63 37.73 29.93
N TRP A 278 19.31 37.93 30.05
CA TRP A 278 18.61 39.03 29.38
C TRP A 278 18.51 40.29 30.24
N ASN A 279 19.22 41.32 29.81
CA ASN A 279 19.08 42.66 30.38
C ASN A 279 17.93 43.42 29.70
N LEU A 280 16.76 43.43 30.34
CA LEU A 280 15.58 44.14 29.83
C LEU A 280 15.83 45.65 29.80
N PRO A 281 15.67 46.30 28.64
CA PRO A 281 15.72 47.75 28.58
C PRO A 281 14.47 48.35 29.23
N PRO A 282 14.53 49.60 29.74
CA PRO A 282 13.37 50.28 30.33
C PRO A 282 12.20 50.48 29.36
N SER A 283 12.44 50.34 28.05
CA SER A 283 11.44 50.41 26.99
C SER A 283 10.61 49.13 26.83
N ALA A 284 11.03 48.01 27.44
CA ALA A 284 10.35 46.72 27.32
C ALA A 284 8.95 46.78 27.94
N ARG A 285 7.93 46.52 27.12
CA ARG A 285 6.52 46.46 27.56
C ARG A 285 5.95 45.06 27.37
N LYS A 286 4.93 44.75 28.17
CA LYS A 286 4.09 43.55 28.03
C LYS A 286 3.54 43.44 26.60
N GLY A 287 3.59 42.23 26.04
CA GLY A 287 3.17 41.94 24.66
C GLY A 287 4.15 42.26 23.52
N MET A 288 5.34 42.79 23.78
CA MET A 288 6.38 42.93 22.75
C MET A 288 6.97 41.57 22.39
N LYS A 289 7.13 41.29 21.09
CA LYS A 289 7.68 40.02 20.60
C LYS A 289 8.77 40.28 19.58
N VAL A 290 9.94 39.68 19.77
CA VAL A 290 11.03 39.72 18.78
C VAL A 290 11.29 38.30 18.29
N GLU A 291 11.35 38.12 16.97
CA GLU A 291 11.71 36.84 16.35
C GLU A 291 13.18 36.90 15.94
N LEU A 292 14.00 36.07 16.58
CA LEU A 292 15.43 35.96 16.29
C LEU A 292 15.71 34.67 15.55
N ARG A 293 16.59 34.74 14.55
CA ARG A 293 17.24 33.58 13.95
C ARG A 293 18.55 33.35 14.68
N ILE A 294 18.67 32.20 15.31
CA ILE A 294 19.82 31.80 16.12
C ILE A 294 20.60 30.75 15.35
N SER A 295 21.92 30.81 15.40
CA SER A 295 22.79 29.80 14.79
C SER A 295 23.79 29.28 15.80
N MET A 296 23.90 27.96 15.90
CA MET A 296 24.78 27.28 16.85
C MET A 296 25.56 26.15 16.19
N LEU A 297 26.70 25.80 16.80
CA LEU A 297 27.49 24.63 16.43
C LEU A 297 27.02 23.39 17.21
N PRO A 298 27.36 22.17 16.71
CA PRO A 298 27.05 20.91 17.39
C PRO A 298 27.68 20.78 18.79
N ASP A 299 28.66 21.61 19.13
CA ASP A 299 29.25 21.70 20.47
C ASP A 299 28.40 22.50 21.47
N GLY A 300 27.24 23.01 20.99
CA GLY A 300 26.31 23.87 21.71
C GLY A 300 26.72 25.33 21.78
N THR A 301 27.77 25.74 21.05
CA THR A 301 28.25 27.13 21.04
C THR A 301 27.38 27.98 20.12
N VAL A 302 26.84 29.08 20.64
CA VAL A 302 26.05 30.03 19.84
C VAL A 302 26.98 30.92 19.02
N THR A 303 26.92 30.79 17.70
CA THR A 303 27.73 31.58 16.76
C THR A 303 27.16 32.96 16.49
N GLY A 304 25.85 33.11 16.52
CA GLY A 304 25.21 34.34 16.11
C GLY A 304 23.70 34.34 16.32
N ALA A 305 23.16 35.56 16.41
CA ALA A 305 21.74 35.85 16.47
C ALA A 305 21.44 37.05 15.59
N THR A 306 20.45 36.92 14.71
CA THR A 306 19.98 38.00 13.83
C THR A 306 18.49 38.22 14.01
N VAL A 307 18.06 39.48 13.95
CA VAL A 307 16.64 39.84 14.06
C VAL A 307 15.95 39.52 12.73
N THR A 308 14.95 38.64 12.77
CA THR A 308 14.10 38.32 11.62
C THR A 308 12.85 39.18 11.62
N LYS A 309 12.24 39.37 12.79
CA LYS A 309 11.09 40.25 12.99
C LYS A 309 11.33 41.12 14.22
N SER A 310 11.40 42.43 13.99
CA SER A 310 11.58 43.42 15.05
C SER A 310 10.32 43.53 15.92
N SER A 311 10.53 43.75 17.22
CA SER A 311 9.45 44.08 18.17
C SER A 311 8.88 45.49 17.98
N GLY A 312 9.53 46.32 17.15
CA GLY A 312 9.27 47.75 17.02
C GLY A 312 10.10 48.62 17.97
N ASP A 313 10.92 48.03 18.85
CA ASP A 313 11.84 48.73 19.75
C ASP A 313 13.28 48.24 19.54
N ALA A 314 14.15 49.12 19.03
CA ALA A 314 15.54 48.76 18.72
C ALA A 314 16.37 48.37 19.98
N PRO A 315 16.23 49.05 21.15
CA PRO A 315 16.86 48.61 22.39
C PRO A 315 16.46 47.20 22.83
N PHE A 316 15.18 46.85 22.70
CA PHE A 316 14.67 45.51 23.02
C PHE A 316 15.21 44.45 22.07
N ASP A 317 15.24 44.72 20.76
CA ASP A 317 15.80 43.80 19.79
C ASP A 317 17.31 43.58 20.03
N ALA A 318 18.04 44.65 20.34
CA ALA A 318 19.47 44.59 20.64
C ALA A 318 19.75 43.82 21.94
N SER A 319 18.92 44.00 22.98
CA SER A 319 19.08 43.27 24.23
C SER A 319 18.81 41.78 24.06
N ALA A 320 17.81 41.40 23.26
CA ALA A 320 17.53 40.00 22.96
C ALA A 320 18.67 39.34 22.17
N VAL A 321 19.24 40.05 21.18
CA VAL A 321 20.44 39.58 20.45
C VAL A 321 21.64 39.42 21.39
N ALA A 322 21.84 40.34 22.33
CA ALA A 322 22.92 40.25 23.32
C ALA A 322 22.71 39.08 24.28
N ALA A 323 21.47 38.84 24.75
CA ALA A 323 21.13 37.74 25.64
C ALA A 323 21.44 36.38 24.98
N VAL A 324 21.06 36.19 23.71
CA VAL A 324 21.36 34.96 22.97
C VAL A 324 22.87 34.77 22.79
N LYS A 325 23.63 35.84 22.53
CA LYS A 325 25.10 35.76 22.45
C LYS A 325 25.75 35.43 23.80
N ASN A 326 25.15 35.87 24.90
CA ASN A 326 25.65 35.63 26.25
C ASN A 326 25.42 34.21 26.77
N ILE A 327 24.56 33.41 26.14
CA ILE A 327 24.42 31.98 26.44
C ILE A 327 25.79 31.28 26.38
N GLY A 328 26.60 31.65 25.39
CA GLY A 328 27.92 31.07 25.15
C GLY A 328 27.83 29.63 24.65
N ARG A 329 27.74 28.68 25.58
CA ARG A 329 27.75 27.24 25.31
C ARG A 329 26.69 26.49 26.11
N LEU A 330 25.91 25.67 25.40
CA LEU A 330 24.97 24.71 25.97
C LEU A 330 25.61 23.32 25.94
N THR A 331 25.99 22.81 27.10
CA THR A 331 26.69 21.51 27.21
C THR A 331 25.78 20.32 26.89
N GLU A 332 24.49 20.52 27.04
CA GLU A 332 23.43 19.53 26.86
C GLU A 332 23.26 19.13 25.38
N MET A 333 23.62 20.04 24.46
CA MET A 333 23.57 19.80 23.00
C MET A 333 24.66 18.86 22.50
N GLN A 334 25.75 18.64 23.26
CA GLN A 334 26.90 17.83 22.81
C GLN A 334 26.61 16.32 22.75
N GLY A 335 25.54 15.86 23.40
CA GLY A 335 25.13 14.46 23.38
C GLY A 335 24.25 14.08 22.19
N LEU A 336 23.83 15.05 21.37
CA LEU A 336 22.87 14.84 20.30
C LEU A 336 23.50 14.19 19.07
N SER A 337 22.71 13.37 18.38
CA SER A 337 23.11 12.85 17.08
C SER A 337 23.14 14.01 16.06
N PRO A 338 23.98 13.93 15.00
CA PRO A 338 24.00 14.96 13.96
C PRO A 338 22.66 15.20 13.27
N ALA A 339 21.78 14.20 13.23
CA ALA A 339 20.44 14.31 12.66
C ALA A 339 19.51 15.14 13.54
N ASP A 340 19.53 14.88 14.86
CA ASP A 340 18.70 15.60 15.84
C ASP A 340 19.17 17.05 16.01
N PHE A 341 20.47 17.31 15.78
CA PHE A 341 21.04 18.67 15.84
C PHE A 341 20.79 19.49 14.55
N ALA A 342 20.48 18.87 13.41
CA ALA A 342 20.31 19.58 12.15
C ALA A 342 19.28 20.73 12.21
N PRO A 343 18.12 20.58 12.88
CA PRO A 343 17.17 21.67 13.11
C PRO A 343 17.75 22.80 13.98
N TYR A 344 18.60 22.48 14.95
CA TYR A 344 19.20 23.43 15.89
C TYR A 344 20.36 24.24 15.32
N ARG A 345 20.96 23.78 14.21
CA ARG A 345 22.03 24.55 13.56
C ARG A 345 21.60 25.97 13.19
N SER A 346 20.36 26.13 12.74
CA SER A 346 19.75 27.44 12.48
C SER A 346 18.24 27.39 12.67
N PHE A 347 17.75 27.89 13.78
CA PHE A 347 16.32 27.92 14.11
C PHE A 347 15.85 29.34 14.37
N LYS A 348 14.52 29.51 14.36
CA LYS A 348 13.88 30.78 14.70
C LYS A 348 13.18 30.61 16.02
N MET A 349 13.38 31.57 16.92
CA MET A 349 12.71 31.59 18.22
C MET A 349 12.13 32.97 18.47
N THR A 350 10.93 32.99 19.05
CA THR A 350 10.27 34.23 19.46
C THR A 350 10.52 34.45 20.93
N PHE A 351 10.94 35.66 21.30
CA PHE A 351 11.18 36.07 22.67
C PHE A 351 10.22 37.17 23.07
N ASN A 352 9.65 37.03 24.26
CA ASN A 352 8.77 38.00 24.86
C ASN A 352 9.31 38.40 26.24
N PRO A 353 9.16 39.66 26.69
CA PRO A 353 9.62 40.08 28.01
C PRO A 353 8.89 39.36 29.16
N GLU A 354 7.78 38.67 28.86
CA GLU A 354 7.00 37.89 29.81
C GLU A 354 7.56 36.48 30.05
N ASP A 355 8.44 35.98 29.18
CA ASP A 355 9.09 34.67 29.33
C ASP A 355 10.05 34.61 30.56
N LEU A 356 10.16 35.72 31.29
CA LEU A 356 10.93 35.90 32.52
C LEU A 356 10.10 35.69 33.81
N GLY A 357 8.77 35.60 33.69
CA GLY A 357 7.87 35.45 34.84
C GLY A 357 7.36 34.03 34.98
N LEU A 358 8.13 33.18 35.66
CA LEU A 358 7.55 32.09 36.45
C LEU A 358 6.90 32.67 37.72
#